data_AF-A0A8T6LJP0-F1
#
_entry.id   AF-A0A8T6LJP0-F1
#
_cell.length_a   1.000
_cell.length_b   1.000
_cell.length_c   1.000
_cell.angle_alpha   90.00
_cell.angle_beta   90.00
_cell.angle_gamma   90.00
#
_symmetry.space_group_name_H-M   'P 1'
#
loop_
_entity.id
_entity.type
_entity.pdbx_description
1 polymer ?
#
loop_
_entity_poly.entity_id
_entity_poly.type
_entity_poly.pdbx_seq_one_letter_code
_entity_poly.pdbx_strand_id
1 'polypeptide(L)'
;APVMPAPRNPSACMGAALAQGWWDRAERLAGLEPKPGRGWHSLRRKFASDLMDQPLKVLCQLGGWKTAKTVLRCYQRADEGQLRKALEDRRRARG
;
A
#
# COMPACT_ATOMS: atom_id res chain seq x y z
N ALA A 1 3.53 24.46 -10.20
CA ALA A 1 4.13 24.39 -8.85
C ALA A 1 4.04 22.95 -8.33
N PRO A 2 4.97 22.48 -7.49
CA PRO A 2 4.93 21.14 -6.91
C PRO A 2 3.71 20.98 -5.97
N VAL A 3 3.08 19.80 -5.97
CA VAL A 3 1.94 19.49 -5.09
C VAL A 3 2.35 19.53 -3.62
N MET A 4 3.53 19.00 -3.31
CA MET A 4 4.14 19.02 -1.97
C MET A 4 5.44 19.82 -2.02
N PRO A 5 5.38 21.15 -1.78
CA PRO A 5 6.55 22.02 -1.86
C PRO A 5 7.52 21.83 -0.69
N ALA A 6 8.81 22.10 -0.92
CA ALA A 6 9.80 22.13 0.15
C ALA A 6 9.60 23.39 1.04
N PRO A 7 9.66 23.28 2.38
CA PRO A 7 9.40 24.40 3.27
C PRO A 7 10.30 25.62 3.06
N ARG A 8 11.55 25.40 2.64
CA ARG A 8 12.55 26.45 2.42
C ARG A 8 12.62 26.95 0.97
N ASN A 9 12.03 26.23 0.03
CA ASN A 9 11.98 26.61 -1.38
C ASN A 9 10.66 26.10 -1.99
N PRO A 10 9.59 26.93 -1.98
CA PRO A 10 8.27 26.52 -2.45
C PRO A 10 8.20 26.13 -3.94
N SER A 11 9.20 26.51 -4.73
CA SER A 11 9.31 26.13 -6.15
C SER A 11 9.84 24.71 -6.36
N ALA A 12 10.42 24.08 -5.32
CA ALA A 12 10.98 22.73 -5.37
C ALA A 12 10.11 21.70 -4.64
N CYS A 13 10.17 20.44 -5.07
CA CYS A 13 9.53 19.33 -4.35
C CYS A 13 10.15 19.11 -2.98
N MET A 14 9.36 18.67 -2.01
CA MET A 14 9.88 18.24 -0.71
C MET A 14 10.83 17.04 -0.83
N GLY A 15 11.83 16.98 0.05
CA GLY A 15 12.77 15.87 0.12
C GLY A 15 12.21 14.65 0.86
N ALA A 16 12.71 13.46 0.51
CA ALA A 16 12.28 12.19 1.12
C ALA A 16 12.56 12.12 2.65
N ALA A 17 13.68 12.70 3.10
CA ALA A 17 14.01 12.75 4.54
C ALA A 17 13.01 13.57 5.35
N LEU A 18 12.44 14.64 4.76
CA LEU A 18 11.39 15.42 5.42
C LEU A 18 10.12 14.60 5.58
N ALA A 19 9.72 13.87 4.52
CA ALA A 19 8.58 12.96 4.60
C ALA A 19 8.82 11.87 5.66
N GLN A 20 10.03 11.29 5.72
CA GLN A 20 10.38 10.31 6.74
C GLN A 20 10.24 10.88 8.16
N GLY A 21 10.76 12.09 8.42
CA GLY A 21 10.58 12.75 9.72
C GLY A 21 9.12 13.01 10.09
N TRP A 22 8.24 13.22 9.10
CA TRP A 22 6.79 13.30 9.35
C TRP A 22 6.19 11.95 9.74
N TRP A 23 6.65 10.85 9.15
CA TRP A 23 6.23 9.50 9.53
C TRP A 23 6.59 9.20 10.98
N ASP A 24 7.84 9.43 11.36
CA ASP A 24 8.34 9.15 12.73
C ASP A 24 7.57 9.99 13.76
N ARG A 25 7.29 11.27 13.43
CA ARG A 25 6.45 12.13 14.26
C ARG A 25 5.02 11.59 14.37
N ALA A 26 4.44 11.14 13.27
CA ALA A 26 3.07 10.62 13.26
C ALA A 26 2.95 9.33 14.09
N GLU A 27 3.89 8.38 13.95
CA GLU A 27 3.92 7.16 14.77
C GLU A 27 3.99 7.47 16.26
N ARG A 28 4.88 8.40 16.65
CA ARG A 28 5.02 8.84 18.05
C ARG A 28 3.74 9.49 18.57
N LEU A 29 3.12 10.39 17.80
CA LEU A 29 1.88 11.05 18.19
C LEU A 29 0.70 10.08 18.29
N ALA A 30 0.69 9.02 17.49
CA ALA A 30 -0.30 7.96 17.53
C ALA A 30 -0.03 6.92 18.64
N GLY A 31 1.07 7.04 19.40
CA GLY A 31 1.46 6.08 20.43
C GLY A 31 1.78 4.69 19.88
N LEU A 32 2.21 4.60 18.62
CA LEU A 32 2.55 3.33 17.98
C LEU A 32 3.98 2.91 18.33
N GLU A 33 4.16 1.61 18.54
CA GLU A 33 5.49 1.02 18.66
C GLU A 33 6.22 1.11 17.30
N PRO A 34 7.39 1.77 17.23
CA PRO A 34 8.15 1.86 15.98
C PRO A 34 8.60 0.48 15.52
N LYS A 35 8.30 0.14 14.26
CA LYS A 35 8.69 -1.14 13.67
C LYS A 35 9.80 -0.94 12.65
N PRO A 36 11.00 -1.55 12.85
CA PRO A 36 12.09 -1.45 11.88
C PRO A 36 11.66 -1.82 10.46
N GLY A 37 12.05 -1.00 9.48
CA GLY A 37 11.69 -1.19 8.07
C GLY A 37 10.25 -0.82 7.69
N ARG A 38 9.48 -0.20 8.61
CA ARG A 38 8.18 0.44 8.31
C ARG A 38 8.39 1.93 7.99
N GLY A 39 7.33 2.58 7.53
CA GLY A 39 7.39 3.86 6.84
C GLY A 39 6.25 4.04 5.86
N TRP A 40 6.26 5.12 5.07
CA TRP A 40 5.30 5.40 4.00
C TRP A 40 5.05 4.24 3.04
N HIS A 41 6.07 3.42 2.77
CA HIS A 41 5.94 2.24 1.93
C HIS A 41 4.96 1.20 2.51
N SER A 42 4.72 1.22 3.82
CA SER A 42 3.71 0.39 4.49
C SER A 42 2.30 0.77 4.06
N LEU A 43 2.02 2.06 3.82
CA LEU A 43 0.72 2.49 3.27
C LEU A 43 0.53 1.97 1.85
N ARG A 44 1.57 2.00 1.00
CA ARG A 44 1.52 1.40 -0.34
C ARG A 44 1.26 -0.11 -0.26
N ARG A 45 1.84 -0.80 0.73
CA ARG A 45 1.56 -2.23 0.95
C ARG A 45 0.12 -2.47 1.39
N LYS A 46 -0.37 -1.69 2.36
CA LYS A 46 -1.76 -1.77 2.82
C LYS A 46 -2.74 -1.53 1.68
N PHE A 47 -2.50 -0.51 0.85
CA PHE A 47 -3.32 -0.23 -0.34
C PHE A 47 -3.46 -1.47 -1.25
N ALA A 48 -2.35 -2.17 -1.50
CA ALA A 48 -2.40 -3.40 -2.29
C ALA A 48 -3.15 -4.53 -1.59
N SER A 49 -3.00 -4.66 -0.27
CA SER A 49 -3.69 -5.66 0.55
C SER A 49 -5.20 -5.42 0.63
N ASP A 50 -5.63 -4.17 0.79
CA ASP A 50 -7.03 -3.79 0.89
C ASP A 50 -7.80 -4.04 -0.43
N LEU A 51 -7.09 -3.99 -1.57
CA LEU A 51 -7.66 -4.15 -2.91
C LEU A 51 -7.31 -5.50 -3.56
N MET A 52 -6.98 -6.53 -2.76
CA MET A 52 -6.63 -7.86 -3.29
C MET A 52 -7.80 -8.57 -3.98
N ASP A 53 -9.03 -8.14 -3.72
CA ASP A 53 -10.24 -8.65 -4.37
C ASP A 53 -10.44 -8.12 -5.80
N GLN A 54 -9.76 -7.04 -6.15
CA GLN A 54 -9.86 -6.43 -7.49
C GLN A 54 -9.11 -7.27 -8.54
N PRO A 55 -9.56 -7.23 -9.82
CA PRO A 55 -8.83 -7.86 -10.90
C PRO A 55 -7.37 -7.38 -10.95
N LEU A 56 -6.42 -8.31 -11.09
CA LEU A 56 -4.98 -8.02 -11.00
C LEU A 56 -4.54 -6.90 -11.96
N LYS A 57 -5.13 -6.82 -13.16
CA LYS A 57 -4.85 -5.74 -14.12
C LYS A 57 -5.28 -4.36 -13.60
N VAL A 58 -6.46 -4.27 -12.99
CA VAL A 58 -7.00 -3.04 -12.40
C VAL A 58 -6.12 -2.62 -11.22
N LEU A 59 -5.79 -3.56 -10.33
CA LEU A 59 -4.88 -3.30 -9.21
C LEU A 59 -3.52 -2.78 -9.70
N CYS A 60 -2.94 -3.42 -10.72
CA CYS A 60 -1.67 -2.99 -11.32
C CYS A 60 -1.72 -1.53 -11.82
N GLN A 61 -2.80 -1.15 -12.49
CA GLN A 61 -3.01 0.21 -12.99
C GLN A 61 -3.19 1.22 -11.85
N LEU A 62 -4.00 0.89 -10.85
CA LEU A 62 -4.25 1.78 -9.70
C LEU A 62 -2.98 2.07 -8.89
N GLY A 63 -2.16 1.06 -8.59
CA GLY A 63 -0.95 1.26 -7.79
C GLY A 63 0.34 1.51 -8.59
N GLY A 64 0.21 1.74 -9.90
CA GLY A 64 1.34 2.11 -10.78
C GLY A 64 2.42 1.04 -10.88
N TRP A 65 2.05 -0.24 -10.90
CA TRP A 65 3.01 -1.34 -11.04
C TRP A 65 3.20 -1.71 -12.51
N LYS A 66 4.47 -1.65 -12.97
CA LYS A 66 4.84 -1.99 -14.34
C LYS A 66 4.55 -3.45 -14.70
N THR A 67 4.68 -4.37 -13.74
CA THR A 67 4.43 -5.79 -13.96
C THR A 67 3.64 -6.42 -12.84
N ALA A 68 2.73 -7.33 -13.19
CA ALA A 68 1.95 -8.12 -12.25
C ALA A 68 2.83 -8.98 -11.31
N LYS A 69 4.01 -9.39 -11.77
CA LYS A 69 4.99 -10.17 -10.99
C LYS A 69 5.36 -9.47 -9.68
N THR A 70 5.51 -8.15 -9.69
CA THR A 70 5.82 -7.38 -8.48
C THR A 70 4.68 -7.44 -7.47
N VAL A 71 3.44 -7.33 -7.94
CA VAL A 71 2.24 -7.38 -7.07
C VAL A 71 2.12 -8.77 -6.44
N LEU A 72 2.20 -9.82 -7.25
CA LEU A 72 2.10 -11.21 -6.80
C LEU A 72 3.19 -11.60 -5.81
N ARG A 73 4.44 -11.16 -6.04
CA ARG A 73 5.58 -11.54 -5.18
C ARG A 73 5.68 -10.73 -3.90
N CYS A 74 5.41 -9.43 -3.97
CA CYS A 74 5.74 -8.51 -2.88
C CYS A 74 4.53 -8.05 -2.06
N TYR A 75 3.32 -8.17 -2.61
CA TYR A 75 2.12 -7.57 -2.02
C TYR A 75 1.00 -8.58 -1.76
N GLN A 76 0.74 -9.49 -2.70
CA GLN A 76 -0.25 -10.55 -2.49
C GLN A 76 0.37 -11.71 -1.73
N ARG A 77 -0.22 -12.05 -0.58
CA ARG A 77 -0.01 -13.33 0.09
C ARG A 77 -1.34 -14.04 0.08
N ALA A 78 -1.34 -15.31 -0.32
CA ALA A 78 -2.54 -16.13 -0.23
C ALA A 78 -2.92 -16.26 1.25
N ASP A 79 -4.10 -15.76 1.59
CA ASP A 79 -4.73 -15.99 2.89
C ASP A 79 -5.68 -17.19 2.77
N GLU A 80 -5.51 -18.18 3.62
CA GLU A 80 -6.35 -19.38 3.64
C GLU A 80 -7.83 -19.04 3.85
N GLY A 81 -8.13 -17.98 4.61
CA GLY A 81 -9.49 -17.46 4.78
C GLY A 81 -10.10 -16.97 3.46
N GLN A 82 -9.33 -16.21 2.68
CA GLN A 82 -9.75 -15.74 1.35
C GLN A 82 -9.93 -16.90 0.35
N LEU A 83 -9.03 -17.89 0.37
CA LEU A 83 -9.16 -19.08 -0.47
C LEU A 83 -10.44 -19.86 -0.16
N ARG A 84 -10.73 -20.05 1.13
CA ARG A 84 -11.96 -20.73 1.58
C ARG A 84 -13.21 -19.97 1.16
N LYS A 85 -13.25 -18.65 1.38
CA LYS A 85 -14.36 -17.78 0.99
C LYS A 85 -14.63 -17.87 -0.53
N ALA A 86 -13.58 -17.80 -1.35
CA ALA A 86 -13.73 -17.89 -2.81
C ALA A 86 -14.36 -19.22 -3.26
N LEU A 87 -14.03 -20.33 -2.60
CA LEU A 87 -14.64 -21.63 -2.88
C LEU A 87 -16.11 -21.69 -2.44
N GLU A 88 -16.45 -21.09 -1.29
CA GLU A 88 -17.82 -21.00 -0.79
C GLU A 88 -18.71 -20.15 -1.72
N ASP A 89 -18.22 -19.00 -2.18
CA ASP A 89 -18.93 -18.12 -3.12
C ASP A 89 -19.20 -18.82 -4.46
N ARG A 90 -18.22 -19.59 -4.97
CA ARG A 90 -18.41 -20.41 -6.19
C ARG A 90 -19.50 -21.48 -6.03
N ARG A 91 -19.63 -22.08 -4.84
CA ARG A 91 -20.69 -23.08 -4.57
C ARG A 91 -22.06 -22.42 -4.57
N ARG A 92 -22.19 -21.24 -3.94
CA ARG A 92 -23.43 -20.46 -3.91
C ARG A 92 -23.88 -20.01 -5.31
N ALA A 93 -22.94 -19.61 -6.16
CA ALA A 93 -23.27 -19.18 -7.53
C ALA A 93 -23.71 -20.32 -8.47
N ARG A 94 -23.63 -21.60 -8.04
CA ARG A 94 -23.95 -22.78 -8.85
C ARG A 94 -25.19 -23.54 -8.38
N GLY A 95 -25.71 -23.24 -7.19
CA GLY A 95 -26.94 -23.81 -6.65
C GLY A 95 -28.09 -22.83 -6.80
#